data_AF-A0A4R9PGL2-F1
#
_entry.id   AF-A0A4R9PGL2-F1
#
_cell.length_a   1.000
_cell.length_b   1.000
_cell.length_c   1.000
_cell.angle_alpha   90.00
_cell.angle_beta   90.00
_cell.angle_gamma   90.00
#
_symmetry.space_group_name_H-M   'P 1'
#
loop_
_entity.id
_entity.type
_entity.pdbx_description
1 polymer ?
#
loop_
_entity_poly.entity_id
_entity_poly.type
_entity_poly.pdbx_seq_one_letter_code
_entity_poly.pdbx_strand_id
1 'polypeptide(L)'
;WMVGKSLMEYRFGPAATLARHLGWDNPAFFSDPITARISIMMLDAWTFIPFMMIMLLAGLQAMSREVLEAARVDGATAWQTFWQVTFPLMLPVSVTAVIL
;
A
#
# COMPACT_ATOMS: atom_id res chain seq x y z
N TRP A 1 4.64 12.89 -8.52
CA TRP A 1 4.16 13.99 -7.63
C TRP A 1 3.39 15.10 -8.36
N MET A 2 3.92 15.74 -9.41
CA MET A 2 3.20 16.80 -10.15
C MET A 2 1.85 16.36 -10.74
N VAL A 3 1.80 15.16 -11.32
CA VAL A 3 0.56 14.61 -11.92
C VAL A 3 -0.52 14.36 -10.86
N GLY A 4 -0.17 13.79 -9.70
CA GLY A 4 -1.13 13.54 -8.61
C GLY A 4 -1.77 14.82 -8.06
N LYS A 5 -0.96 15.87 -7.85
CA LYS A 5 -1.49 17.19 -7.44
C LYS A 5 -2.35 17.83 -8.53
N SER A 6 -1.95 17.73 -9.80
CA SER A 6 -2.74 18.21 -10.94
C SER A 6 -4.09 17.47 -11.05
N LEU A 7 -4.15 16.18 -10.71
CA LEU A 7 -5.38 15.40 -10.72
C LEU A 7 -6.37 15.80 -9.61
N MET A 8 -5.85 16.20 -8.45
CA MET A 8 -6.63 16.64 -7.28
C MET A 8 -6.81 18.17 -7.21
N GLU A 9 -6.40 18.89 -8.26
CA GLU A 9 -6.55 20.34 -8.37
C GLU A 9 -8.03 20.71 -8.26
N TYR A 10 -8.35 21.60 -7.31
CA TYR A 10 -9.73 21.96 -6.99
C TYR A 10 -10.51 22.55 -8.18
N ARG A 11 -9.85 23.24 -9.13
CA ARG A 11 -10.52 23.93 -10.25
C ARG A 11 -10.81 23.00 -11.44
N PHE A 12 -9.83 22.21 -11.86
CA PHE A 12 -9.90 21.45 -13.13
C PHE A 12 -9.42 19.99 -13.01
N GLY A 13 -9.13 19.51 -11.81
CA GLY A 13 -8.67 18.14 -11.59
C GLY A 13 -9.76 17.10 -11.91
N PRO A 14 -9.45 16.01 -12.64
CA PRO A 14 -10.39 14.91 -12.87
C PRO A 14 -10.93 14.29 -11.59
N ALA A 15 -10.10 14.17 -10.53
CA ALA A 15 -10.54 13.64 -9.25
C ALA A 15 -11.51 14.60 -8.53
N ALA A 16 -11.26 15.91 -8.61
CA ALA A 16 -12.19 16.93 -8.10
C ALA A 16 -13.51 16.95 -8.88
N THR A 17 -13.48 16.70 -10.20
CA THR A 17 -14.68 16.64 -11.04
C THR A 17 -15.54 15.41 -10.72
N LEU A 18 -14.91 14.24 -10.50
CA LEU A 18 -15.60 13.03 -10.05
C LEU A 18 -16.22 13.21 -8.65
N ALA A 19 -15.51 13.85 -7.72
CA ALA A 19 -16.05 14.14 -6.39
C ALA A 19 -17.28 15.06 -6.44
N ARG A 20 -17.29 16.05 -7.34
CA ARG A 20 -18.49 16.89 -7.57
C ARG A 20 -19.66 16.08 -8.12
N HIS A 21 -19.42 15.14 -9.05
CA HIS A 21 -20.48 14.25 -9.55
C HIS A 21 -21.02 13.29 -8.48
N LEU A 22 -20.22 12.97 -7.46
CA LEU A 22 -20.64 12.18 -6.30
C LEU A 22 -21.36 13.01 -5.21
N GLY A 23 -21.65 14.29 -5.47
CA GLY A 23 -22.40 15.17 -4.57
C GLY A 23 -21.53 16.02 -3.65
N TRP A 24 -20.22 16.09 -3.89
CA TRP A 24 -19.31 16.93 -3.11
C TRP A 24 -19.08 18.27 -3.82
N ASP A 25 -19.90 19.27 -3.51
CA ASP A 25 -19.91 20.55 -4.23
C ASP A 25 -18.56 21.30 -4.19
N ASN A 26 -17.83 21.16 -3.08
CA ASN A 26 -16.51 21.76 -2.88
C ASN A 26 -15.46 20.74 -2.42
N PRO A 27 -14.83 19.99 -3.33
CA PRO A 27 -13.78 19.03 -3.00
C PRO A 27 -12.46 19.75 -2.80
N ALA A 28 -12.38 20.53 -1.73
CA ALA A 28 -11.25 21.36 -1.39
C ALA A 28 -10.16 20.53 -0.69
N PHE A 29 -9.59 19.55 -1.42
CA PHE A 29 -8.68 18.53 -0.90
C PHE A 29 -7.44 19.08 -0.17
N PHE A 30 -7.07 20.33 -0.43
CA PHE A 30 -5.90 20.99 0.15
C PHE A 30 -6.25 22.21 1.02
N SER A 31 -7.53 22.51 1.23
CA SER A 31 -7.96 23.74 1.92
C SER A 31 -8.16 23.55 3.42
N ASP A 32 -8.54 22.35 3.85
CA ASP A 32 -8.65 21.98 5.26
C ASP A 32 -7.39 21.19 5.69
N PRO A 33 -6.76 21.50 6.84
CA PRO A 33 -5.53 20.83 7.28
C PRO A 33 -5.62 19.31 7.41
N ILE A 34 -6.77 18.77 7.83
CA ILE A 34 -6.97 17.33 8.00
C ILE A 34 -7.11 16.68 6.62
N THR A 35 -7.97 17.25 5.78
CA THR A 35 -8.22 16.77 4.42
C THR A 35 -6.96 16.83 3.56
N ALA A 36 -6.17 17.90 3.70
CA ALA A 36 -4.88 18.06 3.04
C ALA A 36 -3.88 16.99 3.48
N ARG A 37 -3.79 16.72 4.79
CA ARG A 37 -2.89 15.70 5.33
C ARG A 37 -3.24 14.31 4.79
N ILE A 38 -4.52 13.93 4.82
CA ILE A 38 -4.98 12.63 4.31
C ILE A 38 -4.73 12.53 2.80
N SER A 39 -5.05 13.58 2.04
CA SER A 39 -4.85 13.59 0.58
C SER A 39 -3.37 13.42 0.19
N ILE A 40 -2.47 14.10 0.91
CA ILE A 40 -1.03 13.97 0.70
C ILE A 40 -0.55 12.56 1.05
N MET A 41 -0.96 12.02 2.21
CA MET A 41 -0.61 10.64 2.61
C MET A 41 -1.08 9.59 1.61
N MET A 42 -2.29 9.74 1.06
CA MET A 42 -2.84 8.82 0.07
C MET A 42 -2.07 8.88 -1.26
N LEU A 43 -1.72 10.08 -1.73
CA LEU A 43 -0.92 10.24 -2.94
C LEU A 43 0.49 9.67 -2.79
N ASP A 44 1.08 9.86 -1.61
CA ASP A 44 2.38 9.31 -1.27
C ASP A 44 2.34 7.78 -1.24
N ALA A 45 1.40 7.21 -0.47
CA ALA A 45 1.18 5.77 -0.41
C ALA A 45 0.93 5.17 -1.80
N TRP A 46 0.08 5.78 -2.63
CA TRP A 46 -0.17 5.32 -4.00
C TRP A 46 1.09 5.25 -4.86
N THR A 47 2.02 6.19 -4.65
CA THR A 47 3.27 6.24 -5.43
C THR A 47 4.24 5.13 -5.01
N PHE A 48 4.30 4.80 -3.71
CA PHE A 48 5.25 3.82 -3.18
C PHE A 48 4.71 2.38 -3.09
N ILE A 49 3.38 2.19 -3.02
CA ILE A 49 2.75 0.86 -2.95
C ILE A 49 3.24 -0.08 -4.08
N PRO A 50 3.28 0.31 -5.37
CA PRO A 50 3.73 -0.59 -6.42
C PRO A 50 5.16 -1.10 -6.22
N PHE A 51 6.05 -0.22 -5.75
CA PHE A 51 7.44 -0.56 -5.45
C PHE A 51 7.54 -1.53 -4.26
N MET A 52 6.85 -1.23 -3.16
CA MET A 52 6.79 -2.09 -1.98
C MET A 52 6.23 -3.48 -2.33
N MET A 53 5.18 -3.54 -3.14
CA MET A 53 4.57 -4.80 -3.59
C MET A 53 5.55 -5.67 -4.37
N ILE A 54 6.34 -5.08 -5.29
CA ILE A 54 7.35 -5.82 -6.04
C ILE A 54 8.45 -6.35 -5.11
N MET A 55 8.90 -5.54 -4.14
CA MET A 55 9.94 -5.93 -3.20
C MET A 55 9.48 -7.07 -2.29
N LEU A 56 8.27 -6.96 -1.72
CA LEU A 56 7.68 -8.01 -0.90
C LEU A 56 7.45 -9.28 -1.73
N LEU A 57 7.01 -9.18 -2.98
CA LEU A 57 6.86 -10.32 -3.88
C LEU A 57 8.20 -11.01 -4.15
N ALA A 58 9.27 -10.25 -4.39
CA ALA A 58 10.61 -10.80 -4.57
C ALA A 58 11.09 -11.54 -3.30
N GLY A 59 10.83 -10.97 -2.12
CA GLY A 59 11.09 -11.64 -0.84
C GLY A 59 10.32 -12.95 -0.69
N LEU A 60 9.03 -12.95 -1.03
CA LEU A 60 8.21 -14.15 -0.98
C LEU A 60 8.69 -15.23 -1.96
N GLN A 61 9.15 -14.84 -3.15
CA GLN A 61 9.69 -15.76 -4.16
C GLN A 61 11.04 -16.35 -3.77
N ALA A 62 11.84 -15.63 -2.98
CA ALA A 62 13.13 -16.10 -2.48
C ALA A 62 13.01 -17.12 -1.33
N MET A 63 11.84 -17.25 -0.70
CA MET A 63 11.62 -18.23 0.37
C MET A 63 11.68 -19.67 -0.15
N SER A 64 12.30 -20.56 0.64
CA SER A 64 12.31 -21.99 0.33
C SER A 64 10.91 -22.60 0.43
N ARG A 65 10.50 -23.33 -0.60
CA ARG A 65 9.22 -24.07 -0.63
C ARG A 65 9.18 -25.18 0.40
N GLU A 66 10.33 -25.77 0.73
CA GLU A 66 10.45 -26.87 1.70
C GLU A 66 9.97 -26.44 3.10
N VAL A 67 10.22 -25.19 3.50
CA VAL A 67 9.79 -24.66 4.80
C VAL A 67 8.27 -24.55 4.87
N LEU A 68 7.62 -24.15 3.77
CA LEU A 68 6.16 -24.06 3.68
C LEU A 68 5.52 -25.45 3.63
N GLU A 69 6.16 -26.41 2.97
CA GLU A 69 5.71 -27.80 2.92
C GLU A 69 5.85 -28.49 4.28
N ALA A 70 6.96 -28.27 4.99
CA ALA A 70 7.15 -28.76 6.36
C ALA A 70 6.04 -28.25 7.30
N ALA A 71 5.72 -26.96 7.24
CA ALA A 71 4.63 -26.39 8.04
C ALA A 71 3.26 -27.06 7.74
N ARG A 72 3.02 -27.48 6.50
CA ARG A 72 1.80 -28.22 6.13
C ARG A 72 1.80 -29.65 6.66
N VAL A 73 2.96 -30.33 6.62
CA VAL A 73 3.12 -31.67 7.19
C VAL A 73 2.91 -31.65 8.71
N ASP A 74 3.34 -30.58 9.37
CA ASP A 74 3.10 -30.33 10.81
C ASP A 74 1.64 -29.95 11.13
N GLY A 75 0.76 -29.90 10.13
CA GLY A 75 -0.67 -29.62 10.31
C GLY A 75 -1.01 -28.14 10.56
N ALA A 76 -0.09 -27.21 10.26
CA ALA A 76 -0.35 -25.78 10.43
C ALA A 76 -1.44 -25.30 9.45
N THR A 77 -2.42 -24.56 9.98
CA THR A 77 -3.42 -23.86 9.17
C THR A 77 -2.81 -22.68 8.41
N ALA A 78 -3.42 -22.24 7.31
CA ALA A 78 -2.92 -21.11 6.52
C ALA A 78 -2.69 -19.83 7.36
N TRP A 79 -3.52 -19.59 8.37
CA TRP A 79 -3.36 -18.45 9.28
C TRP A 79 -2.14 -18.61 10.20
N GLN A 80 -1.92 -19.81 10.73
CA GLN A 80 -0.73 -20.12 11.52
C GLN A 80 0.54 -20.05 10.66
N THR A 81 0.51 -20.63 9.45
CA THR A 81 1.63 -20.56 8.51
C THR A 81 1.98 -19.11 8.19
N PHE A 82 0.98 -18.23 7.96
CA PHE A 82 1.25 -16.82 7.72
C PHE A 82 1.96 -16.15 8.90
N TRP A 83 1.39 -16.23 10.11
CA TRP A 83 1.92 -15.50 11.26
C TRP A 83 3.18 -16.11 11.88
N GLN A 84 3.34 -17.44 11.82
CA GLN A 84 4.43 -18.15 12.47
C GLN A 84 5.60 -18.47 11.53
N VAL A 85 5.35 -18.51 10.21
CA VAL A 85 6.37 -18.88 9.22
C VAL A 85 6.62 -17.75 8.24
N THR A 86 5.60 -17.36 7.46
CA THR A 86 5.77 -16.38 6.39
C THR A 86 6.15 -15.00 6.92
N PHE A 87 5.41 -14.45 7.88
CA PHE A 87 5.63 -13.11 8.40
C PHE A 87 7.01 -12.97 9.08
N PRO A 88 7.44 -13.87 9.98
CA PRO A 88 8.78 -13.81 10.58
C PRO A 88 9.92 -13.94 9.57
N LEU A 89 9.79 -14.84 8.58
CA LEU A 89 10.80 -15.00 7.53
C LEU A 89 10.87 -13.81 6.57
N MET A 90 9.74 -13.14 6.36
CA MET A 90 9.64 -11.92 5.56
C MET A 90 10.07 -10.66 6.30
N LEU A 91 10.32 -10.70 7.62
CA LEU A 91 10.70 -9.52 8.41
C LEU A 91 11.90 -8.77 7.84
N PRO A 92 13.03 -9.40 7.47
CA PRO A 92 14.18 -8.68 6.94
C PRO A 92 13.83 -7.87 5.69
N VAL A 93 13.11 -8.49 4.75
CA VAL A 93 12.66 -7.83 3.51
C VAL A 93 11.64 -6.74 3.80
N SER A 94 10.69 -7.00 4.69
CA SER A 94 9.64 -6.03 5.06
C SER A 94 10.24 -4.80 5.76
N VAL A 95 11.24 -5.00 6.62
CA VAL A 95 11.96 -3.91 7.29
C VAL A 95 12.76 -3.09 6.27
N THR A 96 13.47 -3.75 5.35
CA THR A 96 14.15 -3.04 4.25
C THR A 96 13.16 -2.23 3.41
N ALA A 97 12.00 -2.80 3.08
CA ALA A 97 10.96 -2.10 2.33
C ALA A 97 10.50 -0.83 3.07
N VAL A 98 10.18 -0.93 4.36
CA VAL A 98 9.66 0.19 5.16
C VAL A 98 10.69 1.31 5.42
N ILE A 99 11.98 0.97 5.47
CA ILE A 99 13.05 1.95 5.71
C ILE A 99 13.36 2.80 4.47
N LEU A 100 13.14 2.25 3.27
CA LEU A 100 13.40 2.91 1.98
C LEU A 100 12.32 3.95 1.65
#